data_AF-A0A812GQX9-F1
#
_entry.id   AF-A0A812GQX9-F1
#
_cell.length_a   1.000
_cell.length_b   1.000
_cell.length_c   1.000
_cell.angle_alpha   90.00
_cell.angle_beta   90.00
_cell.angle_gamma   90.00
#
_symmetry.space_group_name_H-M   'P 1'
#
loop_
_entity.id
_entity.type
_entity.pdbx_description
1 polymer ?
#
loop_
_entity_poly.entity_id
_entity_poly.type
_entity_poly.pdbx_seq_one_letter_code
_entity_poly.pdbx_strand_id
1 'polypeptide(L)' 'MSTCTIDDKQLIEFLKDRLEECCDCIEAGYEIARSAGFMTSDAELTVEGGRYFIEMANRYLEELERRS' A
#
# COMPACT_ATOMS: atom_id res chain seq x y z
N MET A 1 15.00 16.33 23.07
CA MET A 1 14.10 15.44 22.31
C MET A 1 14.95 14.79 21.22
N SER A 2 15.11 13.47 21.26
CA SER A 2 15.88 12.77 20.22
C SER A 2 15.03 12.75 18.96
N THR A 3 15.45 13.43 17.90
CA THR A 3 14.81 13.31 16.59
C THR A 3 15.16 11.92 16.07
N CYS A 4 14.20 11.00 16.06
CA CYS A 4 14.33 9.74 15.35
C CYS A 4 14.35 10.09 13.86
N THR A 5 15.54 10.06 13.26
CA THR A 5 15.70 10.25 11.82
C THR A 5 15.21 8.97 11.18
N ILE A 6 14.02 9.00 10.60
CA ILE A 6 13.53 7.94 9.72
C ILE A 6 14.42 7.97 8.48
N ASP A 7 15.12 6.87 8.20
CA ASP A 7 15.84 6.75 6.94
C ASP A 7 14.90 6.42 5.78
N ASP A 8 15.37 6.61 4.55
CA ASP A 8 14.54 6.43 3.35
C ASP A 8 13.97 5.00 3.24
N LYS A 9 14.70 3.98 3.72
CA LYS A 9 14.23 2.58 3.72
C LYS A 9 13.04 2.44 4.67
N GLN A 10 13.19 2.92 5.91
CA GLN A 10 12.14 2.88 6.93
C GLN A 10 10.88 3.63 6.50
N LEU A 11 11.04 4.76 5.80
CA LEU A 11 9.90 5.50 5.26
C LEU A 11 9.15 4.70 4.19
N ILE A 12 9.87 4.07 3.25
CA ILE A 12 9.25 3.27 2.18
C ILE A 12 8.56 2.02 2.75
N GLU A 13 9.17 1.34 3.73
CA GLU A 13 8.53 0.24 4.45
C GLU A 13 7.22 0.69 5.12
N PHE A 14 7.27 1.80 5.88
CA PHE A 14 6.10 2.33 6.54
C PHE A 14 4.97 2.70 5.56
N LEU A 15 5.29 3.38 4.46
CA LEU A 15 4.32 3.79 3.46
C LEU A 15 3.70 2.58 2.74
N LYS A 16 4.52 1.57 2.42
CA LYS A 16 4.07 0.32 1.82
C LYS A 16 3.07 -0.38 2.74
N ASP A 17 3.42 -0.56 4.01
CA ASP A 17 2.57 -1.28 4.98
C ASP A 17 1.25 -0.53 5.21
N ARG A 18 1.28 0.80 5.32
CA ARG A 18 0.05 1.62 5.43
C ARG A 18 -0.82 1.51 4.19
N LEU A 19 -0.23 1.45 2.99
CA LEU A 19 -0.97 1.32 1.75
C LEU A 19 -1.56 -0.08 1.59
N GLU A 20 -0.85 -1.12 2.02
CA GLU A 20 -1.34 -2.50 2.03
C GLU A 20 -2.58 -2.62 2.92
N GLU A 21 -2.52 -2.12 4.15
CA GLU A 21 -3.68 -2.09 5.05
C GLU A 21 -4.86 -1.30 4.46
N CYS A 22 -4.58 -0.18 3.78
CA CYS A 22 -5.61 0.62 3.11
C CYS A 22 -6.28 -0.17 1.98
N CYS A 23 -5.49 -0.84 1.13
CA CYS A 23 -6.01 -1.67 0.05
C CYS A 23 -6.88 -2.81 0.59
N ASP A 24 -6.41 -3.52 1.63
CA ASP A 24 -7.16 -4.59 2.28
C ASP A 24 -8.51 -4.09 2.82
N CYS A 25 -8.53 -2.89 3.43
CA CYS A 25 -9.75 -2.27 3.94
C CYS A 25 -10.74 -1.92 2.83
N ILE A 26 -10.24 -1.40 1.70
CA ILE A 26 -11.07 -1.05 0.54
C ILE A 26 -11.67 -2.32 -0.08
N GLU A 27 -10.87 -3.37 -0.27
CA GLU A 27 -11.30 -4.64 -0.83
C GLU A 27 -12.38 -5.33 0.03
N ALA A 28 -12.22 -5.28 1.36
CA ALA A 28 -13.23 -5.78 2.30
C ALA A 28 -14.58 -5.05 2.15
N GLY A 29 -14.57 -3.79 1.70
CA GLY A 29 -15.77 -2.99 1.45
C GLY A 29 -16.48 -3.29 0.13
N TYR A 30 -15.84 -3.96 -0.83
CA TYR A 30 -16.41 -4.16 -2.17
C TYR A 30 -17.71 -4.96 -2.16
N GLU A 31 -17.74 -6.07 -1.44
CA GLU A 31 -18.94 -6.91 -1.39
C GLU A 31 -20.12 -6.17 -0.78
N ILE A 32 -19.87 -5.38 0.28
CA ILE A 32 -20.88 -4.56 0.94
C ILE A 32 -21.42 -3.50 -0.04
N ALA A 33 -20.54 -2.74 -0.69
CA ALA A 33 -20.92 -1.70 -1.65
C ALA A 33 -21.73 -2.28 -2.83
N ARG A 34 -21.27 -3.39 -3.42
CA ARG A 34 -21.98 -4.07 -4.51
C ARG A 34 -23.33 -4.62 -4.06
N SER A 35 -23.41 -5.20 -2.86
CA SER A 35 -24.68 -5.70 -2.30
C SER A 35 -25.72 -4.59 -2.07
N ALA A 36 -25.25 -3.36 -1.79
CA ALA A 36 -26.07 -2.18 -1.67
C ALA A 36 -26.37 -1.48 -3.02
N GLY A 37 -25.91 -2.05 -4.14
CA GLY A 37 -26.15 -1.54 -5.49
C GLY A 37 -25.20 -0.43 -5.95
N PHE A 38 -24.10 -0.18 -5.21
CA PHE A 38 -23.08 0.80 -5.60
C PHE A 38 -22.01 0.17 -6.50
N MET A 39 -21.49 0.99 -7.42
CA MET A 39 -20.35 0.64 -8.25
C MET A 39 -19.04 0.81 -7.47
N THR A 40 -18.09 -0.11 -7.68
CA THR A 40 -16.80 -0.14 -6.98
C THR A 40 -15.61 0.18 -7.89
N SER A 41 -15.84 0.55 -9.15
CA SER A 41 -14.79 0.72 -10.17
C SER A 41 -13.67 1.67 -9.75
N ASP A 42 -14.01 2.81 -9.14
CA ASP A 42 -13.01 3.81 -8.73
C ASP A 42 -12.17 3.31 -7.55
N ALA A 43 -12.81 2.55 -6.66
CA ALA A 43 -12.14 1.92 -5.52
C ALA A 43 -11.25 0.75 -5.98
N GLU A 44 -11.66 0.01 -7.00
CA GLU A 44 -10.86 -1.04 -7.66
C GLU A 44 -9.62 -0.46 -8.35
N LEU A 45 -9.79 0.63 -9.12
CA LEU A 45 -8.67 1.36 -9.73
C LEU A 45 -7.69 1.89 -8.68
N THR A 46 -8.21 2.37 -7.55
CA THR A 46 -7.38 2.84 -6.43
C THR A 46 -6.55 1.69 -5.84
N VAL A 47 -7.16 0.53 -5.62
CA VAL A 47 -6.46 -0.65 -5.12
C VAL A 47 -5.45 -1.18 -6.12
N GLU A 48 -5.77 -1.23 -7.41
CA GLU A 48 -4.83 -1.62 -8.46
C GLU A 48 -3.56 -0.76 -8.44
N GLY A 49 -3.72 0.57 -8.39
CA GLY A 49 -2.59 1.49 -8.25
C GLY A 49 -1.82 1.28 -6.96
N GLY A 50 -2.51 1.03 -5.85
CA GLY A 50 -1.89 0.75 -4.55
C GLY A 50 -1.06 -0.53 -4.54
N ARG A 51 -1.61 -1.62 -5.10
CA ARG A 51 -0.91 -2.91 -5.24
C ARG A 51 0.31 -2.78 -6.14
N TYR A 52 0.22 -2.02 -7.23
CA TYR A 52 1.38 -1.75 -8.09
C TYR A 52 2.48 -0.97 -7.35
N PHE A 53 2.13 0.03 -6.55
CA PHE A 53 3.11 0.74 -5.70
C PHE A 53 3.77 -0.22 -4.70
N ILE A 54 3.00 -1.07 -4.02
CA ILE A 54 3.53 -2.03 -3.04
C ILE A 54 4.52 -2.99 -3.70
N GLU A 55 4.21 -3.49 -4.90
CA GLU A 55 5.12 -4.33 -5.67
C GLU A 55 6.44 -3.61 -6.00
N MET A 56 6.35 -2.36 -6.48
CA MET A 56 7.52 -1.52 -6.77
C MET A 56 8.36 -1.26 -5.50
N ALA A 57 7.71 -0.98 -4.37
CA ALA A 57 8.36 -0.75 -3.09
C ALA A 57 9.10 -2.00 -2.60
N ASN A 58 8.48 -3.18 -2.68
CA ASN A 58 9.14 -4.45 -2.32
C ASN A 58 10.39 -4.69 -3.17
N ARG A 59 10.29 -4.56 -4.50
CA ARG A 59 11.45 -4.71 -5.40
C ARG A 59 12.57 -3.73 -5.07
N TYR A 60 12.22 -2.50 -4.72
CA TYR A 60 13.19 -1.48 -4.32
C TYR A 60 13.90 -1.86 -3.01
N LEU A 61 13.14 -2.29 -1.99
CA LEU A 61 13.67 -2.70 -0.69
C LEU A 61 14.58 -3.94 -0.81
N GLU A 62 14.18 -4.93 -1.60
CA GLU A 62 14.99 -6.12 -1.90
C GLU A 62 16.32 -5.75 -2.57
N GLU A 63 16.29 -4.82 -3.53
CA GLU A 63 17.50 -4.36 -4.22
C GLU A 63 18.42 -3.55 -3.29
N LEU A 64 17.87 -2.80 -2.33
CA LEU A 64 18.67 -2.15 -1.28
C LEU A 64 19.35 -3.18 -0.38
N GLU A 65 18.64 -4.22 0.05
CA GLU A 65 19.20 -5.28 0.89
C GLU A 65 20.31 -6.05 0.19
N ARG A 66 20.18 -6.29 -1.12
CA ARG A 66 21.21 -6.95 -1.94
C ARG A 66 22.49 -6.12 -2.08
N ARG A 67 22.42 -4.80 -1.89
CA ARG A 67 23.54 -3.85 -2.04
C ARG A 67 24.25 -3.52 -0.72
N SER A 68 23.65 -3.87 0.42
CA SER A 68 24.21 -3.66 1.76
C SER A 68 25.15 -4.78 2.18
#